data_AF-A0A5K1K744-F1
#
_entry.id   AF-A0A5K1K744-F1
#
_cell.length_a   1.000
_cell.length_b   1.000
_cell.length_c   1.000
_cell.angle_alpha   90.00
_cell.angle_beta   90.00
_cell.angle_gamma   90.00
#
_symmetry.space_group_name_H-M   'P 1'
#
loop_
_entity.id
_entity.type
_entity.pdbx_description
1 polymer ?
#
loop_
_entity_poly.entity_id
_entity_poly.type
_entity_poly.pdbx_seq_one_letter_code
_entity_poly.pdbx_strand_id
1 'polypeptide(L)'
;MKASALSSPTSFCLLQLPHDVQLPILLAFGIRELVICRQMCRSLAQLIDDDVSVRYKIELARAGRTDGTPSAAVTVVDRLAALLKHRARCCAGDHPLERLHGNPFGSRSTFATNGLVTTVAEGVVHLWRPAGTGTGIGELTFAHSMQQLGLAGVGGTSSCVGDVAQDLLVFTEKIMGTP
;
A
#
# COMPACT_ATOMS: atom_id res chain seq x y z
N MET A 1 -16.02 64.54 -3.92
CA MET A 1 -16.16 63.07 -3.77
C MET A 1 -14.79 62.45 -4.01
N LYS A 2 -14.14 61.93 -2.95
CA LYS A 2 -12.84 61.24 -3.04
C LYS A 2 -13.11 59.80 -3.47
N ALA A 3 -12.57 59.39 -4.62
CA ALA A 3 -12.57 57.99 -5.03
C ALA A 3 -11.56 57.23 -4.16
N SER A 4 -12.08 56.36 -3.31
CA SER A 4 -11.31 55.42 -2.49
C SER A 4 -10.68 54.37 -3.41
N ALA A 5 -9.35 54.29 -3.42
CA ALA A 5 -8.62 53.25 -4.14
C ALA A 5 -8.96 51.87 -3.53
N LEU A 6 -9.54 50.98 -4.33
CA LEU A 6 -9.65 49.56 -3.98
C LEU A 6 -8.23 48.99 -3.91
N SER A 7 -7.82 48.51 -2.73
CA SER A 7 -6.57 47.76 -2.59
C SER A 7 -6.67 46.47 -3.40
N SER A 8 -5.74 46.29 -4.33
CA SER A 8 -5.60 45.07 -5.11
C SER A 8 -5.47 43.85 -4.17
N PRO A 9 -6.10 42.70 -4.44
CA PRO A 9 -5.93 41.51 -3.62
C PRO A 9 -4.45 41.12 -3.65
N THR A 10 -3.81 41.12 -2.48
CA THR A 10 -2.45 40.66 -2.31
C THR A 10 -2.43 39.17 -2.60
N SER A 11 -1.82 38.78 -3.73
CA SER A 11 -1.63 37.37 -4.06
C SER A 11 -0.69 36.76 -3.04
N PHE A 12 -1.22 35.90 -2.18
CA PHE A 12 -0.42 35.14 -1.21
C PHE A 12 0.38 34.06 -1.93
N CYS A 13 1.70 34.06 -1.76
CA CYS A 13 2.60 33.07 -2.34
C CYS A 13 3.20 32.19 -1.23
N LEU A 14 2.80 30.92 -1.20
CA LEU A 14 3.30 29.96 -0.21
C LEU A 14 4.83 29.83 -0.23
N LEU A 15 5.45 29.91 -1.41
CA LEU A 15 6.89 29.78 -1.61
C LEU A 15 7.72 30.96 -1.04
N GLN A 16 7.07 32.08 -0.70
CA GLN A 16 7.74 33.22 -0.08
C GLN A 16 7.80 33.13 1.45
N LEU A 17 7.13 32.14 2.05
CA LEU A 17 7.16 31.91 3.49
C LEU A 17 8.45 31.20 3.92
N PRO A 18 8.88 31.30 5.19
CA PRO A 18 9.94 30.45 5.73
C PRO A 18 9.57 28.96 5.69
N HIS A 19 10.56 28.09 5.51
CA HIS A 19 10.37 26.62 5.46
C HIS A 19 9.59 26.08 6.67
N ASP A 20 9.87 26.59 7.87
CA ASP A 20 9.21 26.20 9.11
C ASP A 20 7.69 26.49 9.12
N VAL A 21 7.23 27.37 8.23
CA VAL A 21 5.80 27.67 8.03
C VAL A 21 5.24 26.90 6.84
N GLN A 22 6.03 26.75 5.77
CA GLN A 22 5.61 26.00 4.58
C GLN A 22 5.32 24.52 4.90
N LEU A 23 6.18 23.89 5.71
CA LEU A 23 6.08 22.45 6.01
C LEU A 23 4.82 22.09 6.81
N PRO A 24 4.45 22.78 7.91
CA PRO A 24 3.17 22.54 8.58
C PRO A 24 1.96 22.69 7.65
N ILE A 25 1.98 23.67 6.73
CA ILE A 25 0.89 23.85 5.76
C ILE A 25 0.80 22.64 4.83
N LEU A 26 1.92 22.17 4.29
CA LEU A 26 1.94 20.95 3.48
C LEU A 26 1.51 19.72 4.29
N LEU A 27 1.92 19.60 5.54
CA LEU A 27 1.51 18.48 6.40
C LEU A 27 0.02 18.49 6.74
N ALA A 28 -0.64 19.65 6.68
CA ALA A 28 -2.09 19.76 6.81
C ALA A 28 -2.84 19.29 5.54
N PHE A 29 -2.19 19.24 4.38
CA PHE A 29 -2.82 18.80 3.13
C PHE A 29 -3.05 17.30 3.09
N GLY A 30 -4.13 16.88 2.42
CA GLY A 30 -4.33 15.47 2.08
C GLY A 30 -3.31 14.98 1.05
N ILE A 31 -3.29 13.67 0.84
CA ILE A 31 -2.31 13.03 -0.06
C ILE A 31 -2.50 13.48 -1.50
N ARG A 32 -3.76 13.63 -1.92
CA ARG A 32 -4.10 14.08 -3.28
C ARG A 32 -3.58 15.48 -3.53
N GLU A 33 -3.78 16.38 -2.57
CA GLU A 33 -3.32 17.76 -2.61
C GLU A 33 -1.79 17.83 -2.65
N LEU A 34 -1.10 17.02 -1.84
CA LEU A 34 0.37 16.91 -1.87
C LEU A 34 0.91 16.46 -3.22
N VAL A 35 0.28 15.46 -3.85
CA VAL A 35 0.66 14.98 -5.19
C VAL A 35 0.46 16.09 -6.23
N ILE A 36 -0.64 16.83 -6.16
CA ILE A 36 -0.89 17.98 -7.05
C ILE A 36 0.18 19.05 -6.82
N CYS A 37 0.44 19.47 -5.59
CA CYS A 37 1.45 20.47 -5.25
C CYS A 37 2.84 20.07 -5.78
N ARG A 38 3.21 18.80 -5.67
CA ARG A 38 4.46 18.26 -6.21
C ARG A 38 4.56 18.38 -7.73
N GLN A 39 3.44 18.28 -8.44
CA GLN A 39 3.40 18.40 -9.91
C GLN A 39 3.33 19.85 -10.40
N MET A 40 2.87 20.79 -9.56
CA MET A 40 2.66 22.19 -9.96
C MET A 40 3.96 22.95 -10.22
N CYS A 41 4.99 22.80 -9.37
CA CYS A 41 6.27 23.46 -9.59
C CYS A 41 7.44 22.74 -8.92
N ARG A 42 8.66 23.01 -9.43
CA ARG A 42 9.90 22.37 -8.93
C ARG A 42 10.21 22.70 -7.48
N SER A 43 9.91 23.92 -7.03
CA SER A 43 10.16 24.34 -5.64
C SER A 43 9.28 23.60 -4.65
N LEU A 44 7.99 23.40 -4.97
CA LEU A 44 7.10 22.57 -4.16
C LEU A 44 7.53 21.10 -4.20
N ALA A 45 7.97 20.62 -5.37
CA ALA A 45 8.48 19.27 -5.50
C ALA A 45 9.70 19.02 -4.59
N GLN A 46 10.67 19.95 -4.61
CA GLN A 46 11.85 19.91 -3.74
C GLN A 46 11.44 19.94 -2.26
N LEU A 47 10.60 20.88 -1.87
CA LEU A 47 10.12 20.98 -0.49
C LEU A 47 9.45 19.68 0.01
N ILE A 48 8.66 19.05 -0.85
CA ILE A 48 7.99 17.77 -0.56
C ILE A 48 9.00 16.61 -0.52
N ASP A 49 9.99 16.59 -1.40
CA ASP A 49 10.95 15.50 -1.55
C ASP A 49 12.14 15.59 -0.56
N ASP A 50 12.39 16.77 0.00
CA ASP A 50 13.47 17.00 0.97
C ASP A 50 12.99 16.77 2.41
N ASP A 51 11.70 17.01 2.71
CA ASP A 51 11.17 16.79 4.06
C ASP A 51 10.78 15.33 4.34
N VAL A 52 11.35 14.79 5.41
CA VAL A 52 11.12 13.39 5.84
C VAL A 52 9.67 13.16 6.26
N SER A 53 9.02 14.12 6.89
CA SER A 53 7.66 13.95 7.42
C SER A 53 6.62 13.92 6.31
N VAL A 54 6.76 14.82 5.32
CA VAL A 54 5.90 14.84 4.13
C VAL A 54 6.11 13.57 3.31
N ARG A 55 7.36 13.15 3.10
CA ARG A 55 7.66 11.87 2.42
C ARG A 55 7.10 10.66 3.14
N TYR A 56 7.24 10.63 4.47
CA TYR A 56 6.66 9.58 5.28
C TYR A 56 5.15 9.51 5.10
N LYS A 57 4.46 10.65 5.17
CA LYS A 57 3.01 10.74 4.96
C LYS A 57 2.60 10.21 3.58
N ILE A 58 3.33 10.59 2.52
CA ILE A 58 3.09 10.11 1.15
C ILE A 58 3.33 8.59 1.06
N GLU A 59 4.47 8.08 1.52
CA GLU A 59 4.79 6.66 1.42
C GLU A 59 3.90 5.79 2.30
N LEU A 60 3.41 6.30 3.44
CA LEU A 60 2.44 5.63 4.28
C LEU A 60 1.10 5.45 3.54
N ALA A 61 0.61 6.52 2.90
CA ALA A 61 -0.60 6.45 2.09
C ALA A 61 -0.42 5.57 0.86
N ARG A 62 0.74 5.64 0.20
CA ARG A 62 1.08 4.71 -0.89
C ARG A 62 1.17 3.28 -0.39
N ALA A 63 1.59 3.02 0.83
CA ALA A 63 1.57 1.67 1.38
C ALA A 63 0.16 1.23 1.82
N GLY A 64 -0.86 2.09 1.70
CA GLY A 64 -2.20 1.85 2.24
C GLY A 64 -2.20 1.53 3.73
N ARG A 65 -1.22 2.07 4.47
CA ARG A 65 -1.06 1.86 5.91
C ARG A 65 -1.57 3.07 6.67
N THR A 66 -2.05 2.83 7.87
CA THR A 66 -2.36 3.87 8.85
C THR A 66 -1.14 4.06 9.74
N ASP A 67 -0.85 5.30 10.16
CA ASP A 67 0.24 5.53 11.09
C ASP A 67 -0.16 4.93 12.44
N GLY A 68 0.62 3.95 12.90
CA GLY A 68 0.40 3.32 14.19
C GLY A 68 0.81 4.24 15.34
N THR A 69 0.50 3.84 16.57
CA THR A 69 0.95 4.57 17.76
C THR A 69 2.47 4.72 17.72
N PRO A 70 3.02 5.94 17.75
CA PRO A 70 4.46 6.14 17.68
C PRO A 70 5.14 5.50 18.90
N SER A 71 6.12 4.65 18.66
CA SER A 71 7.02 4.20 19.73
C SER A 71 8.08 5.28 19.95
N ALA A 72 8.36 5.62 21.21
CA ALA A 72 9.38 6.61 21.55
C ALA A 72 10.78 6.23 21.05
N ALA A 73 11.02 4.94 20.79
CA ALA A 73 12.31 4.43 20.30
C ALA A 73 12.46 4.46 18.76
N VAL A 74 11.41 4.78 18.00
CA VAL A 74 11.43 4.69 16.53
C VAL A 74 11.15 6.04 15.91
N THR A 75 12.12 6.58 15.17
CA THR A 75 11.99 7.90 14.54
C THR A 75 11.14 7.85 13.27
N VAL A 76 10.69 9.00 12.77
CA VAL A 76 10.02 9.10 11.45
C VAL A 76 10.94 8.61 10.33
N VAL A 77 12.25 8.88 10.44
CA VAL A 77 13.27 8.44 9.49
C VAL A 77 13.31 6.91 9.42
N ASP A 78 13.33 6.24 10.59
CA ASP A 78 13.34 4.78 10.67
C ASP A 78 12.06 4.17 10.06
N ARG A 79 10.91 4.78 10.35
CA ARG A 79 9.62 4.36 9.80
C ARG A 79 9.57 4.53 8.27
N LEU A 80 10.08 5.64 7.74
CA LEU A 80 10.18 5.87 6.30
C LEU A 80 11.13 4.84 5.65
N ALA A 81 12.30 4.60 6.24
CA ALA A 81 13.24 3.60 5.74
C ALA A 81 12.62 2.19 5.72
N ALA A 82 11.85 1.84 6.76
CA ALA A 82 11.13 0.58 6.83
C ALA A 82 10.05 0.46 5.74
N LEU A 83 9.29 1.54 5.48
CA LEU A 83 8.29 1.58 4.40
C LEU A 83 8.95 1.40 3.02
N LEU A 84 10.04 2.11 2.75
CA LEU A 84 10.77 2.02 1.48
C LEU A 84 11.36 0.63 1.27
N LYS A 85 11.96 0.03 2.32
CA LYS A 85 12.46 -1.35 2.29
C LYS A 85 11.34 -2.35 2.04
N HIS A 86 10.19 -2.18 2.70
CA HIS A 86 9.02 -3.02 2.45
C HIS A 86 8.54 -2.91 1.01
N ARG A 87 8.45 -1.70 0.47
CA ARG A 87 8.05 -1.46 -0.91
C ARG A 87 9.01 -2.10 -1.92
N ALA A 88 10.32 -1.93 -1.73
CA ALA A 88 11.32 -2.52 -2.61
C ALA A 88 11.20 -4.05 -2.67
N ARG A 89 11.01 -4.69 -1.51
CA ARG A 89 10.74 -6.13 -1.39
C ARG A 89 9.47 -6.55 -2.13
N CYS A 90 8.36 -5.83 -1.91
CA CYS A 90 7.11 -6.09 -2.64
C CYS A 90 7.24 -5.93 -4.16
N CYS A 91 7.98 -4.92 -4.64
CA CYS A 91 8.23 -4.75 -6.08
C CYS A 91 9.13 -5.84 -6.67
N ALA A 92 10.00 -6.45 -5.85
CA ALA A 92 10.84 -7.58 -6.24
C ALA A 92 10.10 -8.94 -6.18
N GLY A 93 8.83 -8.96 -5.78
CA GLY A 93 8.07 -10.20 -5.54
C GLY A 93 8.43 -10.91 -4.23
N ASP A 94 9.35 -10.35 -3.44
CA ASP A 94 9.71 -10.81 -2.10
C ASP A 94 8.72 -10.25 -1.07
N HIS A 95 7.48 -10.72 -1.12
CA HIS A 95 6.47 -10.28 -0.17
C HIS A 95 6.82 -10.82 1.22
N PRO A 96 7.03 -9.96 2.24
CA PRO A 96 7.37 -10.44 3.58
C PRO A 96 6.15 -11.14 4.18
N LEU A 97 6.11 -12.45 4.01
CA LEU A 97 5.16 -13.37 4.65
C LEU A 97 5.45 -13.53 6.15
N GLU A 98 6.16 -12.59 6.80
CA GLU A 98 6.58 -12.70 8.22
C GLU A 98 5.40 -12.85 9.19
N ARG A 99 4.16 -12.50 8.81
CA ARG A 99 2.96 -12.82 9.62
C ARG A 99 2.44 -14.26 9.45
N LEU A 100 2.98 -15.02 8.51
CA LEU A 100 2.75 -16.47 8.38
C LEU A 100 3.85 -17.29 9.09
N HIS A 101 4.79 -16.67 9.82
CA HIS A 101 5.86 -17.35 10.57
C HIS A 101 5.43 -17.91 11.94
N GLY A 102 4.15 -18.22 12.10
CA GLY A 102 3.82 -19.39 12.89
C GLY A 102 3.90 -20.59 11.96
N ASN A 103 4.21 -21.77 12.46
CA ASN A 103 3.84 -22.99 11.76
C ASN A 103 2.48 -23.47 12.30
N PRO A 104 1.30 -22.83 12.03
CA PRO A 104 0.05 -23.37 12.55
C PRO A 104 -0.51 -24.51 11.69
N PHE A 105 0.02 -24.78 10.49
CA PHE A 105 -0.65 -25.68 9.56
C PHE A 105 0.33 -26.41 8.64
N GLY A 106 0.44 -27.71 8.86
CA GLY A 106 1.31 -28.61 8.11
C GLY A 106 1.00 -28.66 6.61
N SER A 107 2.00 -29.07 5.83
CA SER A 107 1.97 -29.36 4.39
C SER A 107 0.97 -28.50 3.58
N ARG A 108 1.26 -27.20 3.45
CA ARG A 108 0.46 -26.23 2.69
C ARG A 108 1.16 -25.86 1.38
N SER A 109 0.38 -25.74 0.31
CA SER A 109 0.83 -25.06 -0.91
C SER A 109 0.57 -23.56 -0.75
N THR A 110 1.64 -22.77 -0.74
CA THR A 110 1.58 -21.30 -0.73
C THR A 110 1.90 -20.81 -2.13
N PHE A 111 1.00 -20.01 -2.70
CA PHE A 111 1.21 -19.40 -4.01
C PHE A 111 1.23 -17.89 -3.85
N ALA A 112 2.26 -17.25 -4.40
CA ALA A 112 2.35 -15.80 -4.51
C ALA A 112 2.35 -15.44 -5.99
N THR A 113 1.31 -14.72 -6.44
CA THR A 113 1.25 -14.25 -7.83
C THR A 113 0.70 -12.82 -7.84
N ASN A 114 1.42 -11.91 -8.48
CA ASN A 114 1.00 -10.51 -8.64
C ASN A 114 0.68 -9.77 -7.33
N GLY A 115 1.35 -10.15 -6.23
CA GLY A 115 1.11 -9.60 -4.91
C GLY A 115 0.05 -10.34 -4.10
N LEU A 116 -0.83 -11.13 -4.73
CA LEU A 116 -1.80 -11.95 -4.02
C LEU A 116 -1.11 -13.19 -3.45
N VAL A 117 -1.34 -13.49 -2.18
CA VAL A 117 -0.87 -14.70 -1.51
C VAL A 117 -2.07 -15.57 -1.20
N THR A 118 -2.06 -16.79 -1.73
CA THR A 118 -3.10 -17.78 -1.47
C THR A 118 -2.51 -18.92 -0.66
N THR A 119 -3.15 -19.26 0.46
CA THR A 119 -2.83 -20.47 1.22
C THR A 119 -4.07 -21.34 1.30
N VAL A 120 -3.91 -22.63 1.05
CA VAL A 120 -4.99 -23.62 1.14
C VAL A 120 -4.69 -24.55 2.30
N ALA A 121 -5.67 -24.74 3.18
CA ALA A 121 -5.49 -25.49 4.41
C ALA A 121 -6.78 -25.97 5.01
N GLU A 122 -6.83 -27.24 5.42
CA GLU A 122 -8.01 -27.79 6.11
C GLU A 122 -9.33 -27.53 5.35
N GLY A 123 -9.25 -27.46 4.01
CA GLY A 123 -10.40 -27.14 3.17
C GLY A 123 -10.80 -25.66 3.18
N VAL A 124 -9.95 -24.75 3.65
CA VAL A 124 -10.13 -23.29 3.64
C VAL A 124 -9.06 -22.65 2.76
N VAL A 125 -9.48 -21.74 1.89
CA VAL A 125 -8.62 -20.87 1.11
C VAL A 125 -8.51 -19.55 1.84
N HIS A 126 -7.30 -19.19 2.26
CA HIS A 126 -6.99 -17.84 2.71
C HIS A 126 -6.35 -17.07 1.57
N LEU A 127 -6.92 -15.90 1.32
CA LEU A 127 -6.50 -14.97 0.29
C LEU A 127 -6.02 -13.71 0.96
N TRP A 128 -4.77 -13.38 0.70
CA TRP A 128 -4.15 -12.18 1.22
C TRP A 128 -3.75 -11.28 0.07
N ARG A 129 -4.29 -10.07 0.07
CA ARG A 129 -3.92 -9.01 -0.87
C ARG A 129 -3.22 -7.92 -0.07
N PRO A 130 -1.93 -7.65 -0.32
CA PRO A 130 -1.25 -6.50 0.23
C PRO A 130 -1.94 -5.24 -0.24
N ALA A 131 -1.87 -4.20 0.58
CA ALA A 131 -2.38 -2.89 0.21
C ALA A 131 -1.85 -2.45 -1.16
N GLY A 132 -2.77 -2.04 -2.04
CA GLY A 132 -2.48 -1.69 -3.41
C GLY A 132 -1.86 -0.30 -3.51
N THR A 133 -0.58 -0.24 -3.87
CA THR A 133 0.20 1.01 -3.77
C THR A 133 -0.22 2.16 -4.68
N GLY A 134 -1.08 1.89 -5.67
CA GLY A 134 -1.67 2.88 -6.57
C GLY A 134 -3.20 2.89 -6.61
N THR A 135 -3.87 1.95 -5.95
CA THR A 135 -5.33 1.80 -6.01
C THR A 135 -6.05 2.35 -4.78
N GLY A 136 -5.32 2.63 -3.70
CA GLY A 136 -5.90 3.07 -2.42
C GLY A 136 -6.65 1.95 -1.68
N ILE A 137 -6.55 0.71 -2.15
CA ILE A 137 -7.15 -0.46 -1.52
C ILE A 137 -6.24 -0.88 -0.37
N GLY A 138 -6.79 -0.93 0.85
CA GLY A 138 -6.08 -1.43 2.02
C GLY A 138 -5.69 -2.91 1.90
N GLU A 139 -4.95 -3.40 2.89
CA GLU A 139 -4.68 -4.84 3.00
C GLU A 139 -6.01 -5.59 3.15
N LEU A 140 -6.25 -6.59 2.28
CA LEU A 140 -7.46 -7.40 2.31
C LEU A 140 -7.11 -8.84 2.65
N THR A 141 -7.85 -9.41 3.59
CA THR A 141 -7.76 -10.83 3.93
C THR A 141 -9.14 -11.44 3.78
N PHE A 142 -9.24 -12.48 2.95
CA PHE A 142 -10.45 -13.26 2.77
C PHE A 142 -10.19 -14.70 3.20
N ALA A 143 -11.20 -15.34 3.80
CA ALA A 143 -11.17 -16.75 4.12
C ALA A 143 -12.46 -17.37 3.57
N HIS A 144 -12.32 -18.37 2.70
CA HIS A 144 -13.46 -19.06 2.09
C HIS A 144 -13.29 -20.56 2.21
N SER A 145 -14.38 -21.26 2.48
CA SER A 145 -14.38 -22.72 2.40
C SER A 145 -14.20 -23.15 0.94
N MET A 146 -13.36 -24.16 0.69
CA MET A 146 -13.21 -24.78 -0.61
C MET A 146 -14.53 -25.36 -1.11
N GLN A 147 -15.42 -25.83 -0.24
CA GLN A 147 -16.75 -26.29 -0.64
C GLN A 147 -17.60 -25.16 -1.22
N GLN A 148 -17.56 -23.97 -0.61
CA GLN A 148 -18.29 -22.80 -1.10
C GLN A 148 -17.75 -22.30 -2.45
N LEU A 149 -16.45 -22.50 -2.68
CA LEU A 149 -15.80 -22.16 -3.95
C LEU A 149 -15.96 -23.25 -5.02
N GLY A 150 -16.65 -24.36 -4.73
CA GLY A 150 -16.75 -25.51 -5.65
C GLY A 150 -15.42 -26.24 -5.87
N LEU A 151 -14.45 -26.03 -4.97
CA LEU A 151 -13.12 -26.65 -4.96
C LEU A 151 -13.07 -27.88 -4.03
N ALA A 152 -14.23 -28.38 -3.59
CA ALA A 152 -14.30 -29.60 -2.79
C ALA A 152 -13.78 -30.79 -3.60
N GLY A 153 -12.65 -31.36 -3.20
CA GLY A 153 -12.05 -32.50 -3.90
C GLY A 153 -10.78 -32.18 -4.69
N VAL A 154 -10.34 -30.90 -4.73
CA VAL A 154 -9.03 -30.49 -5.25
C VAL A 154 -7.92 -30.96 -4.29
N GLY A 155 -7.73 -32.28 -4.24
CA GLY A 155 -6.74 -32.98 -3.42
C GLY A 155 -5.54 -33.36 -4.28
N GLY A 156 -4.75 -32.36 -4.69
CA GLY A 156 -3.58 -32.59 -5.54
C GLY A 156 -2.74 -31.34 -5.75
N THR A 157 -1.69 -31.47 -6.58
CA THR A 157 -0.85 -30.38 -7.09
C THR A 157 -1.68 -29.45 -7.98
N SER A 158 -2.54 -28.65 -7.35
CA SER A 158 -3.24 -27.55 -7.98
C SER A 158 -2.29 -26.36 -8.10
N SER A 159 -2.32 -25.65 -9.22
CA SER A 159 -1.70 -24.32 -9.34
C SER A 159 -2.78 -23.25 -9.28
N CYS A 160 -2.46 -22.09 -8.73
CA CYS A 160 -3.35 -20.93 -8.83
C CYS A 160 -2.64 -19.74 -9.48
N VAL A 161 -3.42 -18.93 -10.18
CA VAL A 161 -2.98 -17.66 -10.80
C VAL A 161 -3.96 -16.57 -10.40
N GLY A 162 -3.45 -15.44 -9.92
CA GLY A 162 -4.26 -14.27 -9.57
C GLY A 162 -4.08 -13.11 -10.56
N ASP A 163 -5.19 -12.50 -10.98
CA ASP A 163 -5.21 -11.19 -11.64
C ASP A 163 -5.75 -10.14 -10.66
N VAL A 164 -4.83 -9.31 -10.16
CA VAL A 164 -5.14 -8.26 -9.17
C VAL A 164 -5.87 -7.07 -9.77
N ALA A 165 -5.78 -6.86 -11.09
CA ALA A 165 -6.52 -5.80 -11.77
C ALA A 165 -8.01 -6.12 -11.87
N GLN A 166 -8.35 -7.40 -11.98
CA GLN A 166 -9.73 -7.89 -12.11
C GLN A 166 -10.30 -8.48 -10.81
N ASP A 167 -9.51 -8.52 -9.74
CA ASP A 167 -9.85 -9.21 -8.49
C ASP A 167 -10.22 -10.69 -8.74
N LEU A 168 -9.51 -11.33 -9.67
CA LEU A 168 -9.78 -12.68 -10.14
C LEU A 168 -8.71 -13.64 -9.62
N LEU A 169 -9.15 -14.79 -9.11
CA LEU A 169 -8.26 -15.89 -8.75
C LEU A 169 -8.71 -17.14 -9.49
N VAL A 170 -7.80 -17.73 -10.24
CA VAL A 170 -8.04 -18.94 -11.03
C VAL A 170 -7.29 -20.09 -10.37
N PHE A 171 -8.03 -21.13 -10.00
CA PHE A 171 -7.45 -22.42 -9.62
C PHE A 171 -7.43 -23.35 -10.82
N THR A 172 -6.32 -24.04 -10.99
CA THR A 172 -6.15 -25.07 -12.02
C THR A 172 -5.85 -26.38 -11.32
N GLU A 173 -6.72 -27.36 -11.56
CA GLU A 173 -6.57 -28.72 -11.06
C GLU A 173 -5.95 -29.57 -12.16
N LYS A 174 -4.88 -30.30 -11.82
CA LYS A 174 -4.32 -31.31 -12.71
C LYS A 174 -5.01 -32.64 -12.44
N ILE A 175 -5.94 -33.02 -13.31
CA ILE A 175 -6.57 -34.34 -13.26
C ILE A 175 -5.53 -35.37 -13.72
N MET A 176 -4.92 -36.06 -12.76
CA MET A 176 -4.06 -37.20 -13.05
C MET A 176 -4.97 -38.37 -13.44
N GLY A 177 -5.10 -38.63 -14.73
CA GLY A 177 -5.83 -39.80 -15.22
C GLY A 177 -5.21 -41.08 -14.64
N THR A 178 -6.02 -41.88 -13.94
CA THR A 178 -5.66 -43.27 -13.64
C THR A 178 -5.60 -44.06 -14.96
N PRO A 179 -4.50 -44.79 -15.22
CA PRO A 179 -4.33 -45.57 -16.45
C PRO A 179 -5.36 -46.69 -16.60
#